data_AF-A0A2W5A870-F1
#
_entry.id   AF-A0A2W5A870-F1
#
_cell.length_a   1.000
_cell.length_b   1.000
_cell.length_c   1.000
_cell.angle_alpha   90.00
_cell.angle_beta   90.00
_cell.angle_gamma   90.00
#
_symmetry.space_group_name_H-M   'P 1'
#
loop_
_entity.id
_entity.type
_entity.pdbx_description
1 polymer ?
#
loop_
_entity_poly.entity_id
_entity_poly.type
_entity_poly.pdbx_seq_one_letter_code
_entity_poly.pdbx_strand_id
1 'polypeptide(L)'
;PWPVFVTTADHPLLTRAMVSAFLAGAADCDVALAAVERHAMLARYPENKRTWLRFSDGAYSGANLFALATPRAVRALDLWSMAEQDRKKAFRLFWHFGPLLALRAITRTIGFAAAIRSAGRRNGFAARLVVLDDPEAAIDVDKVSDHEMAESILAARG
;
A
#
# COMPACT_ATOMS: atom_id res chain seq x y z
N PRO A 1 -19.34 6.63 9.60
CA PRO A 1 -19.51 5.16 9.64
C PRO A 1 -18.13 4.53 9.82
N TRP A 2 -17.88 3.82 10.91
CA TRP A 2 -16.60 3.16 11.18
C TRP A 2 -16.89 1.81 11.86
N PRO A 3 -16.14 0.74 11.56
CA PRO A 3 -15.01 0.66 10.62
C PRO A 3 -15.43 0.59 9.14
N VAL A 4 -14.51 0.93 8.23
CA VAL A 4 -14.68 0.84 6.77
C VAL A 4 -13.46 0.16 6.14
N PHE A 5 -13.71 -0.82 5.28
CA PHE A 5 -12.70 -1.41 4.39
C PHE A 5 -12.87 -0.83 2.98
N VAL A 6 -11.78 -0.42 2.36
CA VAL A 6 -11.76 0.16 1.01
C VAL A 6 -10.77 -0.63 0.15
N THR A 7 -11.21 -0.98 -1.05
CA THR A 7 -10.40 -1.57 -2.11
C THR A 7 -10.84 -1.05 -3.47
N THR A 8 -10.00 -1.22 -4.48
CA THR A 8 -10.35 -0.96 -5.88
C THR A 8 -10.99 -2.19 -6.53
N ALA A 9 -11.70 -1.99 -7.65
CA ALA A 9 -12.47 -3.04 -8.33
C ALA A 9 -11.66 -3.84 -9.37
N ASP A 10 -10.41 -3.44 -9.61
CA ASP A 10 -9.46 -3.97 -10.60
C ASP A 10 -8.56 -5.09 -10.04
N HIS A 11 -8.96 -5.74 -8.93
CA HIS A 11 -8.22 -6.86 -8.31
C HIS A 11 -8.92 -8.21 -8.55
N PRO A 12 -8.80 -8.81 -9.75
CA PRO A 12 -9.44 -10.09 -10.06
C PRO A 12 -8.87 -11.27 -9.24
N LEU A 13 -7.67 -11.12 -8.68
CA LEU A 13 -6.98 -12.17 -7.92
C LEU A 13 -7.23 -12.09 -6.41
N LEU A 14 -7.92 -11.05 -5.93
CA LEU A 14 -8.17 -10.83 -4.50
C LEU A 14 -8.95 -11.98 -3.88
N THR A 15 -8.44 -12.53 -2.78
CA THR A 15 -9.07 -13.65 -2.08
C THR A 15 -9.55 -13.23 -0.68
N ARG A 16 -10.49 -14.01 -0.12
CA ARG A 16 -10.93 -13.84 1.27
C ARG A 16 -9.77 -13.99 2.27
N ALA A 17 -8.80 -14.86 1.96
CA ALA A 17 -7.62 -15.07 2.81
C ALA A 17 -6.73 -13.82 2.86
N MET A 18 -6.47 -13.17 1.72
CA MET A 18 -5.73 -11.91 1.65
C MET A 18 -6.42 -10.81 2.45
N VAL A 19 -7.74 -10.65 2.28
CA VAL A 19 -8.54 -9.66 3.03
C VAL A 19 -8.48 -9.94 4.53
N SER A 20 -8.61 -11.20 4.94
CA SER A 20 -8.56 -11.59 6.36
C SER A 20 -7.19 -11.33 6.98
N ALA A 21 -6.10 -11.68 6.27
CA ALA A 21 -4.73 -11.41 6.69
C ALA A 21 -4.49 -9.89 6.83
N PHE A 22 -4.98 -9.10 5.86
CA PHE A 22 -4.89 -7.65 5.92
C PHE A 22 -5.62 -7.08 7.15
N LEU A 23 -6.89 -7.45 7.35
CA LEU A 23 -7.70 -6.93 8.45
C LEU A 23 -7.16 -7.35 9.82
N ALA A 24 -6.62 -8.56 9.95
CA ALA A 24 -5.93 -9.00 11.17
C ALA A 24 -4.68 -8.15 11.43
N GLY A 25 -3.87 -7.91 10.40
CA GLY A 25 -2.69 -7.03 10.48
C GLY A 25 -3.03 -5.57 10.76
N ALA A 26 -4.24 -5.12 10.41
CA ALA A 26 -4.74 -3.76 10.60
C ALA A 26 -5.29 -3.48 12.01
N ALA A 27 -5.25 -4.46 12.92
CA ALA A 27 -5.74 -4.27 14.28
C ALA A 27 -5.05 -3.09 15.01
N ASP A 28 -5.81 -2.45 15.91
CA ASP A 28 -5.36 -1.41 16.81
C ASP A 28 -4.66 -0.22 16.13
N CYS A 29 -5.21 0.24 15.01
CA CYS A 29 -4.80 1.50 14.37
C CYS A 29 -6.00 2.26 13.81
N ASP A 30 -5.82 3.55 13.52
CA ASP A 30 -6.87 4.37 12.91
C ASP A 30 -6.96 4.11 11.40
N VAL A 31 -5.81 3.87 10.76
CA VAL A 31 -5.66 3.67 9.31
C VAL A 31 -4.61 2.60 9.03
N ALA A 32 -4.94 1.62 8.20
CA ALA A 32 -3.96 0.68 7.66
C ALA A 32 -3.96 0.70 6.12
N LEU A 33 -2.79 0.44 5.53
CA LEU A 33 -2.63 0.16 4.11
C LEU A 33 -1.87 -1.14 3.90
N ALA A 34 -2.24 -1.89 2.86
CA ALA A 34 -1.54 -3.10 2.46
C ALA A 34 -0.44 -2.83 1.43
N ALA A 35 0.64 -3.58 1.53
CA ALA A 35 1.69 -3.62 0.52
C ALA A 35 2.24 -5.04 0.35
N VAL A 36 2.92 -5.27 -0.76
CA VAL A 36 3.69 -6.49 -1.04
C VAL A 36 5.15 -6.10 -1.25
N GLU A 37 6.06 -6.89 -0.69
CA GLU A 37 7.50 -6.70 -0.86
C GLU A 37 7.98 -7.33 -2.18
N ARG A 38 8.96 -6.69 -2.82
CA ARG A 38 9.49 -7.04 -4.14
C ARG A 38 10.02 -8.46 -4.21
N HIS A 39 10.72 -8.93 -3.19
CA HIS A 39 11.22 -10.29 -3.10
C HIS A 39 10.08 -11.32 -3.16
N ALA A 40 9.00 -11.11 -2.40
CA ALA A 40 7.83 -11.99 -2.45
C ALA A 40 7.19 -12.03 -3.85
N MET A 41 7.06 -10.87 -4.50
CA MET A 41 6.57 -10.79 -5.88
C MET A 41 7.46 -11.54 -6.86
N LEU A 42 8.76 -11.25 -6.87
CA LEU A 42 9.68 -11.83 -7.86
C LEU A 42 10.02 -13.30 -7.60
N ALA A 43 9.80 -13.79 -6.38
CA ALA A 43 9.93 -15.22 -6.08
C ALA A 43 8.85 -16.05 -6.80
N ARG A 44 7.63 -15.53 -6.94
CA ARG A 44 6.52 -16.22 -7.63
C ARG A 44 6.36 -15.78 -9.09
N TYR A 45 6.65 -14.51 -9.38
CA TYR A 45 6.50 -13.89 -10.69
C TYR A 45 7.77 -13.14 -11.11
N PRO A 46 8.83 -13.87 -11.52
CA PRO A 46 10.13 -13.26 -11.84
C PRO A 46 10.09 -12.18 -12.93
N GLU A 47 9.14 -12.32 -13.87
CA GLU A 47 8.98 -11.41 -15.01
C GLU A 47 8.11 -10.17 -14.68
N ASN A 48 7.55 -10.06 -13.46
CA ASN A 48 6.64 -8.96 -13.13
C ASN A 48 7.38 -7.61 -13.14
N LYS A 49 6.90 -6.69 -13.99
CA LYS A 49 7.44 -5.33 -14.12
C LYS A 49 6.43 -4.33 -13.56
N ARG A 50 6.78 -3.77 -12.39
CA ARG A 50 6.02 -2.70 -11.74
C ARG A 50 6.92 -1.67 -11.06
N THR A 51 6.31 -0.55 -10.70
CA THR A 51 6.96 0.51 -9.93
C THR A 51 7.14 0.09 -8.49
N TRP A 52 8.34 0.30 -7.94
CA TRP A 52 8.66 -0.06 -6.57
C TRP A 52 8.99 1.17 -5.74
N LEU A 53 8.30 1.34 -4.60
CA LEU A 53 8.67 2.30 -3.58
C LEU A 53 9.86 1.74 -2.79
N ARG A 54 11.01 2.39 -2.88
CA ARG A 54 12.27 1.92 -2.27
C ARG A 54 12.50 2.58 -0.91
N PHE A 55 12.70 1.76 0.11
CA PHE A 55 12.99 2.16 1.49
C PHE A 55 14.27 1.49 1.97
N SER A 56 14.72 1.79 3.19
CA SER A 56 15.93 1.18 3.75
C SER A 56 15.78 -0.32 4.00
N ASP A 57 14.54 -0.81 4.12
CA ASP A 57 14.16 -2.16 4.52
C ASP A 57 13.53 -2.98 3.38
N GLY A 58 13.65 -2.51 2.13
CA GLY A 58 13.15 -3.24 0.97
C GLY A 58 12.52 -2.35 -0.10
N ALA A 59 11.83 -2.99 -1.03
CA ALA A 59 11.11 -2.31 -2.08
C ALA A 59 9.68 -2.85 -2.14
N TYR A 60 8.70 -1.95 -2.15
CA TYR A 60 7.31 -2.32 -1.91
C TYR A 60 6.41 -1.78 -3.02
N SER A 61 5.31 -2.49 -3.27
CA SER A 61 4.20 -1.98 -4.05
C SER A 61 2.92 -2.01 -3.23
N GLY A 62 2.05 -1.03 -3.42
CA GLY A 62 0.73 -1.01 -2.79
C GLY A 62 -0.12 -2.19 -3.26
N ALA A 63 -0.99 -2.67 -2.38
CA ALA A 63 -1.98 -3.71 -2.68
C ALA A 63 -3.42 -3.15 -2.73
N ASN A 64 -3.56 -1.82 -2.76
CA ASN A 64 -4.84 -1.09 -2.82
C ASN A 64 -5.88 -1.50 -1.76
N LEU A 65 -5.46 -2.12 -0.65
CA LEU A 65 -6.32 -2.42 0.48
C LEU A 65 -6.10 -1.39 1.58
N PHE A 66 -7.20 -0.81 2.07
CA PHE A 66 -7.18 0.18 3.15
C PHE A 66 -8.21 -0.15 4.21
N ALA A 67 -7.83 -0.02 5.48
CA ALA A 67 -8.74 -0.14 6.62
C ALA A 67 -8.80 1.19 7.33
N LEU A 68 -10.01 1.71 7.51
CA LEU A 68 -10.30 2.97 8.19
C LEU A 68 -11.14 2.65 9.43
N ALA A 69 -10.50 2.58 10.59
CA ALA A 69 -11.11 1.99 11.78
C ALA A 69 -11.82 3.01 12.67
N THR A 70 -11.41 4.28 12.62
CA THR A 70 -11.91 5.32 13.54
C THR A 70 -12.18 6.65 12.81
N PRO A 71 -12.91 7.59 13.45
CA PRO A 71 -13.08 8.95 12.90
C PRO A 71 -11.78 9.69 12.58
N ARG A 72 -10.65 9.31 13.19
CA ARG A 72 -9.34 9.92 12.89
C ARG A 72 -8.87 9.62 11.47
N ALA A 73 -9.40 8.56 10.84
CA ALA A 73 -9.12 8.23 9.45
C ALA A 73 -9.49 9.36 8.47
N VAL A 74 -10.45 10.24 8.82
CA VAL A 74 -10.76 11.44 8.02
C VAL A 74 -9.51 12.29 7.80
N ARG A 75 -8.65 12.46 8.82
CA ARG A 75 -7.40 13.23 8.68
C ARG A 75 -6.43 12.60 7.69
N ALA A 76 -6.41 11.26 7.62
CA ALA A 76 -5.59 10.56 6.65
C ALA A 76 -6.13 10.73 5.22
N LEU A 77 -7.45 10.72 5.06
CA LEU A 77 -8.11 11.00 3.78
C LEU A 77 -7.88 12.45 3.33
N ASP A 78 -7.95 13.41 4.25
CA ASP A 78 -7.65 14.82 3.96
C ASP A 78 -6.19 14.99 3.53
N LEU A 79 -5.26 14.37 4.26
CA LEU A 79 -3.83 14.37 3.93
C LEU A 79 -3.57 13.72 2.57
N TRP A 80 -4.23 12.59 2.29
CA TRP A 80 -4.15 11.91 0.99
C TRP A 80 -4.70 12.77 -0.15
N SER A 81 -5.86 13.40 0.06
CA SER A 81 -6.47 14.30 -0.92
C SER A 81 -5.56 15.49 -1.26
N MET A 82 -4.92 16.10 -0.26
CA MET A 82 -3.92 17.17 -0.47
C MET A 82 -2.69 16.66 -1.23
N ALA A 83 -2.19 15.48 -0.86
CA ALA A 83 -1.08 14.82 -1.51
C ALA A 83 -1.37 14.50 -3.00
N GLU A 84 -2.55 13.99 -3.30
CA GLU A 84 -2.97 13.58 -4.65
C GLU A 84 -3.10 14.78 -5.61
N GLN A 85 -3.59 15.92 -5.12
CA GLN A 85 -3.63 17.17 -5.88
C GLN A 85 -2.22 17.62 -6.33
N ASP A 86 -1.21 17.30 -5.54
CA ASP A 86 0.19 17.60 -5.79
C ASP A 86 0.97 16.47 -6.48
N ARG A 87 0.33 15.36 -6.86
CA ARG A 87 0.99 14.17 -7.45
C ARG A 87 1.87 14.48 -8.66
N LYS A 88 1.53 15.54 -9.42
CA LYS A 88 2.31 16.01 -10.58
C LYS A 88 3.66 16.63 -10.20
N LYS A 89 3.87 16.98 -8.92
CA LYS A 89 5.13 17.50 -8.39
C LYS A 89 5.58 16.59 -7.26
N ALA A 90 6.27 15.50 -7.61
CA ALA A 90 6.75 14.48 -6.69
C ALA A 90 7.42 15.04 -5.42
N PHE A 91 8.14 16.17 -5.51
CA PHE A 91 8.70 16.84 -4.35
C PHE A 91 7.63 17.28 -3.34
N ARG A 92 6.55 17.94 -3.79
CA ARG A 92 5.46 18.45 -2.93
C ARG A 92 4.67 17.35 -2.24
N LEU A 93 4.51 16.20 -2.92
CA LEU A 93 3.90 15.01 -2.32
C LEU A 93 4.57 14.62 -1.00
N PHE A 94 5.90 14.57 -0.96
CA PHE A 94 6.62 14.16 0.25
C PHE A 94 6.58 15.22 1.37
N TRP A 95 6.47 16.51 1.04
CA TRP A 95 6.41 17.60 2.01
C TRP A 95 5.18 17.53 2.92
N HIS A 96 4.05 17.02 2.42
CA HIS A 96 2.83 16.81 3.20
C HIS A 96 3.05 15.86 4.39
N PHE A 97 4.00 14.92 4.25
CA PHE A 97 4.38 14.00 5.33
C PHE A 97 5.53 14.54 6.20
N GLY A 98 6.13 15.67 5.79
CA GLY A 98 7.12 16.44 6.53
C GLY A 98 8.54 16.40 5.97
N PRO A 99 9.32 17.50 6.03
CA PRO A 99 10.67 17.62 5.44
C PRO A 99 11.61 16.49 5.79
N LEU A 100 11.68 16.14 7.08
CA LEU A 100 12.59 15.11 7.55
C LEU A 100 12.18 13.73 7.02
N LEU A 101 10.88 13.44 6.97
CA LEU A 101 10.39 12.16 6.46
C LEU A 101 10.59 12.07 4.94
N ALA A 102 10.33 13.17 4.23
CA ALA A 102 10.64 13.31 2.81
C ALA A 102 12.11 13.05 2.52
N LEU A 103 13.01 13.75 3.24
CA LEU A 103 14.45 13.58 3.10
C LEU A 103 14.86 12.14 3.36
N ARG A 104 14.35 11.51 4.42
CA ARG A 104 14.68 10.13 4.75
C ARG A 104 14.15 9.11 3.74
N ALA A 105 12.97 9.35 3.18
CA ALA A 105 12.41 8.50 2.11
C ALA A 105 13.24 8.63 0.83
N ILE A 106 13.57 9.86 0.42
CA ILE A 106 14.40 10.13 -0.78
C ILE A 106 15.81 9.55 -0.62
N THR A 107 16.43 9.73 0.55
CA THR A 107 17.76 9.19 0.88
C THR A 107 17.73 7.71 1.25
N ARG A 108 16.55 7.09 1.30
CA ARG A 108 16.33 5.67 1.66
C ARG A 108 16.95 5.30 3.01
N THR A 109 16.88 6.21 3.98
CA THR A 109 17.37 6.03 5.36
C THR A 109 16.25 5.73 6.36
N ILE A 110 15.07 5.37 5.86
CA ILE A 110 13.92 4.96 6.68
C ILE A 110 13.24 3.75 6.05
N GLY A 111 12.75 2.85 6.90
CA GLY A 111 11.94 1.71 6.47
C GLY A 111 10.49 2.08 6.23
N PHE A 112 9.78 1.33 5.39
CA PHE A 112 8.43 1.71 4.95
C PHE A 112 7.43 1.75 6.12
N ALA A 113 7.44 0.73 6.98
CA ALA A 113 6.57 0.70 8.15
C ALA A 113 6.87 1.84 9.13
N ALA A 114 8.15 2.20 9.29
CA ALA A 114 8.55 3.33 10.11
C ALA A 114 8.11 4.67 9.50
N ALA A 115 8.14 4.79 8.17
CA ALA A 115 7.67 5.97 7.47
C ALA A 115 6.16 6.19 7.65
N ILE A 116 5.36 5.14 7.45
CA ILE A 116 3.90 5.18 7.67
C ILE A 116 3.57 5.56 9.12
N ARG A 117 4.18 4.89 10.11
CA ARG A 117 3.96 5.24 11.53
C ARG A 117 4.33 6.69 11.85
N SER A 118 5.44 7.17 11.29
CA SER A 118 5.91 8.56 11.52
C SER A 118 4.97 9.58 10.88
N ALA A 119 4.49 9.32 9.67
CA ALA A 119 3.50 10.14 8.99
C ALA A 119 2.19 10.24 9.78
N GLY A 120 1.67 9.10 10.26
CA GLY A 120 0.47 9.08 11.09
C GLY A 120 0.63 9.88 12.39
N ARG A 121 1.69 9.57 13.16
CA ARG A 121 1.95 10.26 14.44
C ARG A 121 2.03 11.78 14.28
N ARG A 122 2.71 12.26 13.23
CA ARG A 122 2.84 13.69 12.92
C ARG A 122 1.50 14.35 12.61
N ASN A 123 0.56 13.62 12.00
CA ASN A 123 -0.75 14.12 11.60
C ASN A 123 -1.88 13.76 12.59
N GLY A 124 -1.52 13.18 13.75
CA GLY A 124 -2.44 12.90 14.85
C GLY A 124 -3.34 11.68 14.63
N PHE A 125 -2.89 10.66 13.91
CA PHE A 125 -3.57 9.37 13.76
C PHE A 125 -2.59 8.18 13.79
N ALA A 126 -3.04 7.02 14.25
CA ALA A 126 -2.25 5.79 14.23
C ALA A 126 -2.33 5.15 12.84
N ALA A 127 -1.24 5.21 12.09
CA ALA A 127 -1.12 4.59 10.76
C ALA A 127 -0.29 3.30 10.82
N ARG A 128 -0.71 2.28 10.07
CA ARG A 128 -0.03 0.98 9.99
C ARG A 128 0.18 0.54 8.55
N LEU A 129 1.39 0.02 8.28
CA LEU A 129 1.67 -0.75 7.07
C LEU A 129 1.43 -2.23 7.39
N VAL A 130 0.67 -2.92 6.55
CA VAL A 130 0.51 -4.37 6.60
C VAL A 130 1.17 -4.94 5.34
N VAL A 131 2.27 -5.66 5.51
CA VAL A 131 2.94 -6.35 4.40
C VAL A 131 2.29 -7.72 4.26
N LEU A 132 1.71 -8.00 3.09
CA LEU A 132 1.07 -9.28 2.77
C LEU A 132 2.09 -10.24 2.17
N ASP A 133 2.04 -11.50 2.60
CA ASP A 133 2.92 -12.57 2.08
C ASP A 133 2.51 -13.03 0.69
N ASP A 134 1.23 -12.86 0.33
CA ASP A 134 0.72 -13.26 -0.99
C ASP A 134 0.91 -12.12 -2.00
N PRO A 135 1.84 -12.26 -2.97
CA PRO A 135 2.14 -11.20 -3.92
C PRO A 135 1.00 -10.85 -4.87
N GLU A 136 0.07 -11.78 -5.08
CA GLU A 136 -1.09 -11.59 -5.95
C GLU A 136 -2.02 -10.48 -5.43
N ALA A 137 -1.97 -10.18 -4.13
CA ALA A 137 -2.70 -9.07 -3.53
C ALA A 137 -2.31 -7.71 -4.12
N ALA A 138 -1.11 -7.60 -4.69
CA ALA A 138 -0.67 -6.37 -5.35
C ALA A 138 -0.87 -6.39 -6.87
N ILE A 139 -1.46 -7.42 -7.46
CA ILE A 139 -1.67 -7.49 -8.91
C ILE A 139 -3.07 -6.93 -9.24
N ASP A 140 -3.06 -5.69 -9.71
CA ASP A 140 -4.14 -4.95 -10.32
C ASP A 140 -4.06 -5.05 -11.86
N VAL A 141 -5.21 -4.95 -12.54
CA VAL A 141 -5.29 -5.00 -14.01
C VAL A 141 -5.49 -3.61 -14.61
N ASP A 142 -4.38 -3.00 -15.04
CA ASP A 142 -4.38 -1.68 -15.70
C ASP A 142 -4.07 -1.76 -17.21
N LYS A 143 -3.38 -2.82 -17.65
CA LYS A 143 -2.91 -3.02 -19.03
C LYS A 143 -3.09 -4.46 -19.48
N VAL A 144 -3.00 -4.67 -20.79
CA VAL A 144 -3.19 -5.99 -21.44
C VAL A 144 -2.29 -7.07 -20.83
N SER A 145 -1.02 -6.78 -20.53
CA SER A 145 -0.13 -7.77 -19.93
C SER A 145 -0.54 -8.19 -18.52
N ASP A 146 -1.22 -7.31 -17.76
CA ASP A 146 -1.72 -7.64 -16.42
C ASP A 146 -2.96 -8.53 -16.54
N HIS A 147 -3.80 -8.29 -17.54
CA HIS A 147 -4.95 -9.14 -17.86
C HIS A 147 -4.50 -10.57 -18.23
N GLU A 148 -3.54 -10.70 -19.16
CA GLU A 148 -2.97 -12.01 -19.55
C GLU A 148 -2.38 -12.75 -18.35
N MET A 149 -1.68 -12.04 -17.47
CA MET A 149 -1.14 -12.59 -16.23
C MET A 149 -2.24 -13.07 -15.28
N ALA A 150 -3.28 -12.24 -15.07
CA ALA A 150 -4.40 -12.58 -14.19
C ALA A 150 -5.19 -13.80 -14.73
N GLU A 151 -5.45 -13.86 -16.03
CA GLU A 151 -6.11 -15.01 -16.66
C GLU A 151 -5.29 -16.29 -16.49
N SER A 152 -3.98 -16.24 -16.72
CA SER A 152 -3.08 -17.38 -16.50
C SER A 152 -3.12 -17.89 -15.06
N ILE A 153 -3.10 -16.98 -14.08
CA ILE A 153 -3.18 -17.32 -12.66
C ILE A 153 -4.55 -17.94 -12.33
N LEU A 154 -5.64 -17.34 -12.82
CA LEU A 154 -6.99 -17.86 -12.57
C LEU A 154 -7.19 -19.24 -13.22
N ALA A 155 -6.67 -19.46 -14.43
CA ALA A 155 -6.71 -20.75 -15.09
C ALA A 155 -5.93 -21.83 -14.32
N ALA A 156 -4.81 -21.47 -13.68
CA ALA A 156 -4.03 -22.40 -12.86
C ALA A 156 -4.66 -22.70 -11.48
N ARG A 157 -5.65 -21.91 -11.04
CA ARG A 157 -6.39 -22.14 -9.78
C ARG A 157 -7.58 -23.10 -9.95
N GLY A 158 -8.03 -23.33 -11.19
CA GLY A 158 -9.11 -24.27 -11.55
C GLY A 158 -8.59 -25.62 -11.99
#